data_AF-A0A381Z708-F1
#
_entry.id   AF-A0A381Z708-F1
#
_cell.length_a   1.000
_cell.length_b   1.000
_cell.length_c   1.000
_cell.angle_alpha   90.00
_cell.angle_beta   90.00
_cell.angle_gamma   90.00
#
_symmetry.space_group_name_H-M   'P 1'
#
loop_
_entity.id
_entity.type
_entity.pdbx_description
1 polymer ?
#
loop_
_entity_poly.entity_id
_entity_poly.type
_entity_poly.pdbx_seq_one_letter_code
_entity_poly.pdbx_strand_id
1 'polypeptide(L)'
;MNCLLIGLALSMHMGLQNDYNHNHPYVMCEKEEIVAGAYYNSLDRWSGVLAKKVNISDDLYVDVGLATGYYKDVVPLVRVRYKN
;
A
#
# COMPACT_ATOMS: atom_id res chain seq x y z
N MET A 1 6.30 -19.29 10.51
CA MET A 1 6.36 -18.58 9.22
C MET A 1 5.03 -17.91 8.99
N ASN A 2 4.88 -16.64 9.38
CA ASN A 2 3.63 -15.90 9.19
C ASN A 2 3.99 -14.54 8.59
N CYS A 3 3.84 -14.40 7.28
CA CYS A 3 4.06 -13.13 6.57
C CYS A 3 2.77 -12.29 6.49
N LEU A 4 1.63 -12.89 6.87
CA LEU A 4 0.31 -12.36 6.63
C LEU A 4 0.01 -11.16 7.55
N LEU A 5 -0.40 -10.07 6.93
CA LEU A 5 -0.90 -8.86 7.56
C LEU A 5 -2.30 -8.60 7.02
N ILE A 6 -3.25 -8.36 7.91
CA ILE A 6 -4.60 -7.93 7.57
C ILE A 6 -4.83 -6.62 8.29
N GLY A 7 -5.33 -5.62 7.59
CA GLY A 7 -5.56 -4.32 8.18
C GLY A 7 -6.52 -3.45 7.39
N LEU A 8 -6.74 -2.26 7.92
CA LEU A 8 -7.53 -1.21 7.31
C LEU A 8 -6.65 0.04 7.24
N ALA A 9 -6.41 0.56 6.04
CA ALA A 9 -5.78 1.86 5.84
C ALA A 9 -6.86 2.92 5.57
N LEU A 10 -6.61 4.14 6.03
CA LEU A 10 -7.49 5.29 5.81
C LEU A 10 -6.81 6.29 4.88
N SER A 11 -7.58 7.04 4.11
CA SER A 11 -7.04 8.06 3.20
C SER A 11 -7.79 9.38 3.23
N MET A 12 -7.11 10.40 2.69
CA MET A 12 -7.62 11.75 2.51
C MET A 12 -7.27 12.23 1.10
N HIS A 13 -8.26 12.75 0.36
CA HIS A 13 -8.11 13.20 -1.03
C HIS A 13 -8.10 14.72 -1.11
N MET A 14 -6.95 15.35 -0.83
CA MET A 14 -6.82 16.81 -0.80
C MET A 14 -6.80 17.41 -2.20
N GLY A 15 -7.73 18.35 -2.48
CA GLY A 15 -7.79 19.05 -3.78
C GLY A 15 -8.37 18.22 -4.93
N LEU A 16 -8.86 17.00 -4.63
CA LEU A 16 -9.55 16.15 -5.59
C LEU A 16 -11.07 16.33 -5.43
N GLN A 17 -11.81 16.33 -6.54
CA GLN A 17 -13.25 16.68 -6.56
C GLN A 17 -14.18 15.46 -6.73
N ASN A 18 -13.66 14.25 -6.97
CA ASN A 18 -14.50 13.07 -7.12
C ASN A 18 -14.82 12.42 -5.77
N ASP A 19 -15.82 11.54 -5.78
CA ASP A 19 -16.11 10.64 -4.67
C ASP A 19 -15.11 9.48 -4.68
N TYR A 20 -14.26 9.43 -3.64
CA TYR A 20 -13.24 8.40 -3.51
C TYR A 20 -13.47 7.61 -2.23
N ASN A 21 -13.27 6.30 -2.33
CA ASN A 21 -13.22 5.44 -1.16
C ASN A 21 -12.06 5.84 -0.23
N HIS A 22 -12.39 6.05 1.04
CA HIS A 22 -11.44 6.43 2.10
C HIS A 22 -11.06 5.27 3.02
N ASN A 23 -11.68 4.10 2.85
CA ASN A 23 -11.46 2.89 3.66
C ASN A 23 -10.82 1.81 2.80
N HIS A 24 -9.57 1.46 3.09
CA HIS A 24 -8.78 0.53 2.31
C HIS A 24 -8.47 -0.73 3.11
N PRO A 25 -9.41 -1.68 3.24
CA PRO A 25 -9.09 -3.00 3.76
C PRO A 25 -8.02 -3.63 2.87
N TYR A 26 -7.03 -4.25 3.50
CA TYR A 26 -5.92 -4.86 2.81
C TYR A 26 -5.51 -6.18 3.43
N VAL A 27 -4.90 -7.00 2.59
CA VAL A 27 -4.17 -8.20 2.96
C VAL A 27 -2.81 -8.16 2.30
N MET A 28 -1.74 -8.30 3.09
CA MET A 28 -0.37 -8.26 2.60
C MET A 28 0.42 -9.45 3.15
N CYS A 29 1.44 -9.85 2.41
CA CYS A 29 2.47 -10.77 2.84
C CYS A 29 3.81 -10.03 2.80
N GLU A 30 4.46 -9.93 3.95
CA GLU A 30 5.81 -9.35 4.05
C GLU A 30 6.83 -10.45 4.29
N LYS A 31 7.78 -10.58 3.37
CA LYS A 31 8.88 -11.53 3.47
C LYS A 31 10.18 -10.84 3.09
N GLU A 32 11.10 -10.76 4.05
CA GLU A 32 12.40 -10.10 3.89
C GLU A 32 12.21 -8.64 3.43
N GLU A 33 12.73 -8.30 2.26
CA GLU A 33 12.63 -6.98 1.65
C GLU A 33 11.42 -6.83 0.72
N ILE A 34 10.58 -7.84 0.57
CA ILE A 34 9.45 -7.83 -0.37
C ILE A 34 8.12 -7.73 0.37
N VAL A 35 7.28 -6.81 -0.10
CA VAL A 35 5.89 -6.64 0.31
C VAL A 35 5.01 -6.90 -0.91
N ALA A 36 4.09 -7.85 -0.81
CA ALA A 36 3.11 -8.12 -1.87
C ALA A 36 1.73 -8.33 -1.27
N GLY A 37 0.67 -7.93 -1.97
CA GLY A 37 -0.68 -8.09 -1.44
C GLY A 37 -1.77 -7.51 -2.32
N ALA A 38 -2.95 -7.40 -1.72
CA ALA A 38 -4.10 -6.77 -2.32
C ALA A 38 -4.77 -5.81 -1.33
N TYR A 39 -5.37 -4.75 -1.87
CA TYR A 39 -6.15 -3.79 -1.10
C TYR A 39 -7.31 -3.25 -1.93
N TYR A 40 -8.33 -2.76 -1.25
CA TYR A 40 -9.45 -2.08 -1.91
C TYR A 40 -9.11 -0.60 -2.08
N ASN A 41 -8.95 -0.14 -3.33
CA ASN A 41 -8.37 1.17 -3.63
C ASN A 41 -9.40 2.32 -3.59
N SER A 42 -8.94 3.53 -3.89
CA SER A 42 -9.75 4.75 -3.88
C SER A 42 -10.83 4.83 -4.97
N LEU A 43 -10.76 3.96 -5.98
CA LEU A 43 -11.73 3.86 -7.08
C LEU A 43 -12.66 2.65 -6.92
N ASP A 44 -12.83 2.16 -5.68
CA ASP A 44 -13.72 1.05 -5.33
C ASP A 44 -13.37 -0.28 -6.02
N ARG A 45 -12.05 -0.54 -6.18
CA ARG A 45 -11.54 -1.73 -6.89
C ARG A 45 -10.48 -2.46 -6.09
N TRP A 46 -10.55 -3.79 -6.12
CA TRP A 46 -9.44 -4.64 -5.66
C TRP A 46 -8.22 -4.41 -6.54
N SER A 47 -7.10 -4.10 -5.89
CA SER A 47 -5.85 -3.71 -6.52
C SER A 47 -4.70 -4.50 -5.92
N GLY A 48 -3.73 -4.84 -6.75
CA GLY A 48 -2.50 -5.50 -6.33
C GLY A 48 -1.45 -4.48 -5.92
N VAL A 49 -0.58 -4.88 -5.01
CA VAL A 49 0.62 -4.13 -4.62
C VAL A 49 1.84 -5.04 -4.65
N LEU A 50 2.96 -4.51 -5.14
CA LEU A 50 4.28 -5.10 -5.02
C LEU A 50 5.30 -4.00 -4.71
N ALA A 51 6.03 -4.12 -3.60
CA ALA A 51 6.99 -3.14 -3.16
C ALA A 51 8.25 -3.76 -2.58
N LYS A 52 9.34 -3.02 -2.64
CA LYS A 52 10.60 -3.32 -1.96
C LYS A 52 10.74 -2.43 -0.73
N LYS A 53 10.97 -3.05 0.43
CA LYS A 53 11.28 -2.44 1.72
C LYS A 53 12.74 -1.97 1.72
N VAL A 54 12.94 -0.69 2.00
CA VAL A 54 14.26 -0.04 2.12
C VAL A 54 14.39 0.48 3.56
N ASN A 55 15.50 0.11 4.21
CA ASN A 55 15.86 0.63 5.52
C ASN A 55 16.49 2.02 5.37
N ILE A 56 15.96 3.01 6.08
CA ILE A 56 16.50 4.37 6.15
C ILE A 56 17.25 4.61 7.46
N SER A 57 16.71 4.12 8.57
CA SER A 57 17.35 4.10 9.89
C SER A 57 16.72 3.02 10.78
N ASP A 58 17.25 2.83 11.99
CA ASP A 58 16.81 1.77 12.92
C ASP A 58 15.28 1.65 13.10
N ASP A 59 14.58 2.79 13.10
CA ASP A 59 13.12 2.84 13.28
C ASP A 59 12.36 3.21 11.99
N LEU A 60 13.05 3.53 10.89
CA LEU A 60 12.43 4.12 9.70
C LEU A 60 12.67 3.27 8.46
N TYR A 61 11.56 2.87 7.84
CA TYR A 61 11.57 2.13 6.59
C TYR A 61 10.69 2.80 5.55
N VAL A 62 11.07 2.65 4.29
CA VAL A 62 10.28 3.10 3.14
C VAL A 62 10.08 1.93 2.20
N ASP A 63 8.84 1.65 1.85
CA ASP A 63 8.52 0.71 0.80
C ASP A 63 8.31 1.50 -0.50
N VAL A 64 9.07 1.13 -1.53
CA VAL A 64 8.96 1.71 -2.87
C VAL A 64 8.48 0.62 -3.82
N GLY A 65 7.41 0.90 -4.56
CA GLY A 65 6.77 -0.14 -5.34
C GLY A 65 5.77 0.36 -6.35
N LEU A 66 4.89 -0.57 -6.73
CA LEU A 66 3.88 -0.40 -7.75
C LEU A 66 2.52 -0.87 -7.21
N ALA A 67 1.46 -0.20 -7.63
CA ALA A 67 0.08 -0.58 -7.39
C ALA A 67 -0.71 -0.62 -8.70
N THR A 68 -1.76 -1.44 -8.75
CA THR A 68 -2.63 -1.56 -9.93
C THR A 68 -4.02 -0.97 -9.69
N GLY A 69 -4.89 -0.99 -10.71
CA GLY A 69 -6.33 -0.75 -10.53
C GLY A 69 -6.78 0.72 -10.52
N TYR A 70 -5.88 1.66 -10.85
CA TYR A 70 -6.21 3.08 -11.03
C TYR A 70 -6.53 3.40 -12.51
N TYR A 71 -6.64 4.69 -12.86
CA TYR A 71 -6.84 5.13 -14.25
C TYR A 71 -5.70 4.72 -15.19
N LYS A 72 -4.52 4.44 -14.64
CA LYS A 72 -3.41 3.77 -15.32
C LYS A 72 -3.28 2.38 -14.74
N ASP A 73 -2.93 1.41 -15.58
CA ASP A 73 -2.84 0.00 -15.20
C ASP A 73 -1.87 -0.23 -14.04
N VAL A 74 -0.78 0.53 -14.01
CA VAL A 74 0.25 0.49 -12.97
C VAL A 74 0.63 1.92 -12.57
N VAL A 75 0.67 2.19 -11.27
CA VAL A 75 1.06 3.48 -10.69
C VAL A 75 2.14 3.28 -9.63
N PRO A 76 3.02 4.28 -9.40
CA PRO A 76 4.00 4.21 -8.32
C PRO A 76 3.32 4.22 -6.94
N LEU A 77 3.94 3.53 -5.98
CA LEU A 77 3.57 3.50 -4.58
C LEU A 77 4.79 3.83 -3.72
N VAL A 78 4.58 4.68 -2.71
CA VAL A 78 5.53 4.88 -1.61
C VAL A 78 4.77 4.72 -0.28
N ARG A 79 5.31 3.95 0.64
CA ARG A 79 4.77 3.77 2.00
C ARG A 79 5.87 3.96 3.02
N VAL A 80 5.66 4.86 3.99
CA VAL A 80 6.57 5.08 5.11
C VAL A 80 6.11 4.25 6.31
N ARG A 81 7.05 3.59 6.98
CA ARG A 81 6.80 2.77 8.18
C ARG A 81 7.74 3.22 9.29
N TYR A 82 7.17 3.39 10.48
CA TYR A 82 7.90 3.75 11.69
C TYR A 82 7.73 2.64 12.73
N LYS A 83 8.84 2.13 13.27
CA LYS A 83 8.90 1.06 14.27
C LYS A 83 8.17 -0.25 13.88
N ASN A 84 8.11 -0.54 12.58
CA ASN A 84 7.36 -1.67 12.01
C ASN A 84 8.05 -2.32 10.82
#